data_AF-A0A842PCV3-F1
#
_entry.id   AF-A0A842PCV3-F1
#
_cell.length_a   1.000
_cell.length_b   1.000
_cell.length_c   1.000
_cell.angle_alpha   90.00
_cell.angle_beta   90.00
_cell.angle_gamma   90.00
#
_symmetry.space_group_name_H-M   'P 1'
#
loop_
_entity.id
_entity.type
_entity.pdbx_description
1 polymer ?
#
loop_
_entity_poly.entity_id
_entity_poly.type
_entity_poly.pdbx_seq_one_letter_code
_entity_poly.pdbx_strand_id
1 'polypeptide(L)' 'EVTVNHLLRAGIIGEQDELAGVAENIIVGQPVALGTGSVELFYIPDEE' A
#
# COMPACT_ATOMS: atom_id res chain seq x y z
N GLU A 1 21.80 7.58 1.68
CA GLU A 1 20.50 7.87 1.06
C GLU A 1 20.73 8.50 -0.31
N VAL A 2 20.11 7.96 -1.36
CA VAL A 2 20.16 8.48 -2.73
C VAL A 2 18.76 8.35 -3.33
N THR A 3 17.82 9.17 -2.86
CA THR A 3 16.39 9.09 -3.18
C THR A 3 16.06 9.65 -4.56
N VAL A 4 16.74 10.72 -4.97
CA VAL A 4 16.49 11.38 -6.27
C VAL A 4 16.87 10.49 -7.46
N ASN A 5 18.02 9.82 -7.41
CA ASN A 5 18.46 8.97 -8.53
C ASN A 5 17.56 7.74 -8.72
N HIS A 6 17.03 7.17 -7.62
CA HIS A 6 16.12 6.03 -7.71
C HIS A 6 14.79 6.45 -8.36
N LEU A 7 14.15 7.51 -7.87
CA LEU A 7 12.89 7.99 -8.43
C LEU A 7 13.01 8.41 -9.90
N LEU A 8 14.12 9.09 -10.26
CA LEU A 8 14.36 9.50 -11.65
C LEU A 8 14.53 8.29 -12.57
N ARG A 9 15.30 7.28 -12.14
CA ARG A 9 15.52 6.07 -12.93
C ARG A 9 14.24 5.26 -13.09
N ALA A 10 13.48 5.08 -12.00
CA ALA A 10 12.18 4.42 -11.99
C ALA A 10 11.21 5.09 -12.97
N GLY A 11 11.14 6.42 -12.96
CA GLY A 11 10.32 7.20 -13.90
C GLY A 11 10.76 7.07 -15.36
N ILE A 12 12.06 7.01 -15.64
CA ILE A 12 12.59 6.84 -17.01
C ILE A 12 12.21 5.47 -17.61
N ILE A 13 12.27 4.40 -16.81
CA ILE A 13 11.97 3.05 -17.27
C ILE A 13 10.48 2.68 -17.18
N GLY A 14 9.67 3.56 -16.57
CA GLY A 14 8.23 3.32 -16.35
C GLY A 14 7.98 2.19 -15.34
N GLU A 15 8.79 2.12 -14.29
CA GLU A 15 8.66 1.13 -13.23
C GLU A 15 7.26 1.19 -12.60
N GLN A 16 6.60 0.04 -12.49
CA GLN A 16 5.33 -0.09 -11.77
C GLN A 16 5.62 -0.70 -10.40
N ASP A 17 5.09 -0.07 -9.37
CA ASP A 17 5.21 -0.49 -7.99
C ASP A 17 3.82 -0.78 -7.43
N GLU A 18 3.66 -1.94 -6.81
CA GLU A 18 2.42 -2.40 -6.20
C GLU A 18 2.22 -1.85 -4.77
N LEU A 19 3.17 -1.06 -4.25
CA LEU A 19 3.12 -0.41 -2.94
C LEU A 19 2.92 -1.42 -1.80
N ALA A 20 3.55 -2.59 -1.89
CA ALA A 20 3.45 -3.64 -0.87
C ALA A 20 4.18 -3.28 0.45
N GLY A 21 5.03 -2.25 0.44
CA GLY A 21 5.81 -1.82 1.60
C GLY A 21 4.99 -1.06 2.65
N VAL A 22 5.32 -1.24 3.92
CA VAL A 22 4.69 -0.48 5.03
C VAL A 22 4.93 1.02 4.88
N ALA A 23 6.16 1.42 4.56
CA ALA A 23 6.53 2.84 4.45
C ALA A 23 5.79 3.52 3.28
N GLU A 24 5.70 2.86 2.14
CA GLU A 24 4.99 3.36 0.96
C GLU A 24 3.50 3.50 1.24
N ASN A 25 2.87 2.47 1.82
CA ASN A 25 1.47 2.51 2.21
C ASN A 25 1.17 3.68 3.16
N ILE A 26 2.08 3.98 4.11
CA ILE A 26 1.94 5.15 4.99
C ILE A 26 2.02 6.46 4.20
N ILE A 27 2.94 6.57 3.24
CA ILE A 27 3.11 7.79 2.41
C ILE A 27 1.85 8.08 1.59
N VAL A 28 1.21 7.05 1.03
CA VAL A 28 0.00 7.21 0.19
C VAL A 28 -1.32 7.09 0.95
N GLY A 29 -1.28 6.79 2.25
CA GLY A 29 -2.47 6.66 3.11
C GLY A 29 -3.25 5.35 2.92
N GLN A 30 -2.63 4.31 2.35
CA GLN A 30 -3.23 2.99 2.25
C GLN A 30 -3.17 2.27 3.62
N PRO A 31 -4.23 1.53 4.01
CA PRO A 31 -4.20 0.70 5.20
C PRO A 31 -3.08 -0.33 5.11
N VAL A 32 -2.18 -0.34 6.10
CA VAL A 32 -1.10 -1.32 6.17
C VAL A 32 -1.68 -2.65 6.63
N ALA A 33 -1.29 -3.75 5.98
CA ALA A 33 -1.66 -5.12 6.35
C ALA A 33 -1.00 -5.59 7.66
N LEU A 34 -1.05 -4.79 8.71
CA LEU A 34 -0.56 -5.09 10.05
C LEU A 34 -1.59 -4.67 11.10
N GLY A 35 -1.84 -5.55 12.08
CA GLY A 35 -2.77 -5.28 13.16
C GLY A 35 -4.22 -5.24 12.67
N THR A 36 -4.90 -4.11 12.83
CA THR A 36 -6.31 -3.95 12.40
C THR A 36 -6.48 -3.96 10.89
N GLY A 37 -5.45 -3.63 10.12
CA GLY A 37 -5.48 -3.73 8.66
C GLY A 37 -5.28 -5.16 8.12
N SER A 38 -5.06 -6.15 8.99
CA SER A 38 -4.91 -7.57 8.60
C SER A 38 -6.22 -8.37 8.69
N VAL A 39 -7.34 -7.73 9.06
CA VAL A 39 -8.63 -8.41 9.23
C VAL A 39 -9.71 -7.74 8.38
N GLU A 40 -10.51 -8.55 7.69
CA GLU A 40 -11.69 -8.11 6.95
C GLU A 40 -12.95 -8.47 7.74
N LEU A 41 -13.83 -7.49 7.94
CA LEU A 41 -15.10 -7.66 8.65
C LEU A 41 -16.24 -7.88 7.66
N PHE A 42 -17.05 -8.91 7.91
CA PHE A 42 -18.25 -9.20 7.15
C PHE A 42 -19.45 -9.29 8.07
N TYR A 43 -20.58 -8.72 7.65
CA TYR A 43 -21.85 -8.80 8.34
C TYR A 43 -22.90 -9.42 7.42
N ILE A 44 -23.60 -10.44 7.92
CA ILE A 44 -24.71 -11.09 7.22
C ILE A 44 -25.96 -10.81 8.06
N PRO A 45 -26.89 -9.97 7.59
CA PRO A 45 -28.14 -9.72 8.30
C PRO A 45 -29.06 -10.95 8.23
N ASP A 46 -29.74 -11.26 9.33
CA ASP A 46 -30.79 -12.27 9.37
C ASP A 46 -32.07 -11.72 8.69
N GLU A 47 -32.71 -12.53 7.86
CA GLU A 47 -34.02 -12.21 7.27
C GLU A 47 -35.11 -12.52 8.32
N GLU A 48 -35.77 -11.50 8.85
CA GLU A 48 -37.04 -11.65 9.58
C GLU A 48 -38.21 -11.95 8.63
#